data_AF-A0AAV1J2H4-F1
#
_entry.id   AF-A0AAV1J2H4-F1
#
_cell.length_a   1.000
_cell.length_b   1.000
_cell.length_c   1.000
_cell.angle_alpha   90.00
_cell.angle_beta   90.00
_cell.angle_gamma   90.00
#
_symmetry.space_group_name_H-M   'P 1'
#
loop_
_entity.id
_entity.type
_entity.pdbx_description
1 polymer ?
#
loop_
_entity_poly.entity_id
_entity_poly.type
_entity_poly.pdbx_seq_one_letter_code
_entity_poly.pdbx_strand_id
1 'polypeptide(L)'
;MIQVGSCCKMLSPLNIKASSVPFEEGPTAMFSEISPEMIYEALRRLSMWRQHVETSAILDYIGRNYPVNPDKSELLMELLDKLVIAVIVGIVCQSSTDTWYLSCALERRKIKKTHVTLFWKVYSDTLQPISKRQNTTSQNTNSQNGTLRVFDSEIL
;
A
#
# COMPACT_ATOMS: atom_id res chain seq x y z
N MET A 1 -57.78 -36.84 17.94
CA MET A 1 -56.91 -35.77 17.40
C MET A 1 -55.55 -36.37 17.09
N ILE A 2 -55.01 -36.10 15.91
CA ILE A 2 -53.87 -36.80 15.31
C ILE A 2 -52.56 -36.28 15.92
N GLN A 3 -51.76 -37.22 16.42
CA GLN A 3 -50.39 -37.05 16.88
C GLN A 3 -49.47 -36.96 15.66
N VAL A 4 -48.66 -35.90 15.56
CA VAL A 4 -47.58 -35.78 14.56
C VAL A 4 -46.30 -35.41 15.30
N GLY A 5 -45.39 -36.38 15.37
CA GLY A 5 -44.04 -36.21 15.91
C GLY A 5 -43.13 -35.53 14.90
N SER A 6 -42.38 -34.52 15.36
CA SER A 6 -41.32 -33.89 14.59
C SER A 6 -39.98 -34.45 15.03
N CYS A 7 -39.44 -35.40 14.26
CA CYS A 7 -38.09 -35.93 14.46
C CYS A 7 -37.10 -35.09 13.68
N CYS A 8 -36.55 -34.05 14.30
CA CYS A 8 -35.43 -33.29 13.74
C CYS A 8 -34.16 -34.16 13.80
N LYS A 9 -33.77 -34.77 12.67
CA LYS A 9 -32.44 -35.37 12.52
C LYS A 9 -31.41 -34.25 12.36
N MET A 10 -30.64 -33.99 13.41
CA MET A 10 -29.51 -33.06 13.35
C MET A 10 -28.42 -33.65 12.45
N LEU A 11 -28.04 -32.88 11.43
CA LEU A 11 -26.89 -33.17 10.58
C LEU A 11 -25.60 -33.01 11.39
N SER A 12 -24.73 -34.02 11.33
CA SER A 12 -23.44 -34.02 12.01
C SER A 12 -22.58 -32.81 11.60
N PRO A 13 -21.80 -32.20 12.51
CA PRO A 13 -20.84 -31.18 12.14
C PRO A 13 -19.78 -31.78 11.21
N LEU A 14 -19.55 -31.15 10.04
CA LEU A 14 -18.38 -31.43 9.22
C LEU A 14 -17.13 -31.09 10.04
N ASN A 15 -16.31 -32.10 10.33
CA ASN A 15 -14.94 -31.90 10.81
C ASN A 15 -14.13 -31.27 9.68
N ILE A 16 -14.12 -29.94 9.62
CA ILE A 16 -13.19 -29.17 8.79
C ILE A 16 -11.82 -29.33 9.46
N LYS A 17 -11.01 -30.22 8.92
CA LYS A 17 -9.58 -30.31 9.23
C LYS A 17 -8.92 -29.07 8.65
N ALA A 18 -8.98 -27.96 9.38
CA ALA A 18 -8.18 -26.79 9.10
C ALA A 18 -6.72 -27.22 9.25
N SER A 19 -6.04 -27.39 8.11
CA SER A 19 -4.59 -27.45 8.08
C SER A 19 -4.11 -26.05 8.46
N SER A 20 -4.05 -25.77 9.76
CA SER A 20 -3.38 -24.59 10.29
C SER A 20 -1.89 -24.80 10.02
N VAL A 21 -1.44 -24.38 8.84
CA VAL A 21 -0.05 -24.03 8.66
C VAL A 21 0.18 -22.89 9.65
N PRO A 22 1.00 -23.05 10.70
CA PRO A 22 1.36 -21.92 11.52
C PRO A 22 2.06 -20.94 10.59
N PHE A 23 1.44 -19.77 10.42
CA PHE A 23 2.15 -18.62 9.90
C PHE A 23 3.22 -18.32 10.95
N GLU A 24 4.44 -18.75 10.67
CA GLU A 24 5.63 -18.49 11.48
C GLU A 24 5.79 -16.96 11.62
N GLU A 25 5.23 -16.40 12.69
CA GLU A 25 5.63 -15.11 13.24
C GLU A 25 7.05 -15.27 13.77
N GLY A 26 8.03 -15.10 12.88
CA GLY A 26 9.35 -14.70 13.30
C GLY A 26 9.27 -13.34 14.02
N PRO A 27 10.18 -13.03 14.96
CA PRO A 27 10.21 -11.76 15.66
C PRO A 27 10.78 -10.68 14.74
N THR A 28 10.04 -10.33 13.68
CA THR A 28 10.30 -9.13 12.89
C THR A 28 9.68 -7.98 13.65
N ALA A 29 10.50 -7.02 14.06
CA ALA A 29 10.03 -5.77 14.66
C ALA A 29 8.77 -5.29 13.93
N MET A 30 7.69 -5.10 14.70
CA MET A 30 6.31 -4.93 14.24
C MET A 30 6.15 -3.55 13.57
N PHE A 31 6.80 -3.34 12.42
CA PHE A 31 6.70 -2.11 11.66
C PHE A 31 5.31 -2.04 11.03
N SER A 32 4.64 -0.90 11.22
CA SER A 32 3.32 -0.67 10.65
C SER A 32 3.45 -0.05 9.27
N GLU A 33 2.65 -0.55 8.33
CA GLU A 33 2.47 0.08 7.02
C GLU A 33 1.91 1.50 7.17
N ILE A 34 2.35 2.41 6.28
CA ILE A 34 1.86 3.79 6.25
C ILE A 34 0.35 3.79 6.01
N SER A 35 -0.40 4.45 6.90
CA SER A 35 -1.85 4.55 6.81
C SER A 35 -2.24 5.91 6.21
N PRO A 36 -3.41 6.02 5.56
CA PRO A 36 -3.89 7.31 5.06
C PRO A 36 -4.06 8.35 6.18
N GLU A 37 -4.28 7.91 7.42
CA GLU A 37 -4.37 8.78 8.59
C GLU A 37 -3.00 9.37 8.97
N MET A 38 -1.91 8.60 8.85
CA MET A 38 -0.55 9.10 9.05
C MET A 38 -0.22 10.20 8.04
N ILE A 39 -0.56 9.98 6.77
CA ILE A 39 -0.34 10.97 5.70
C ILE A 39 -1.14 12.24 5.97
N TYR A 40 -2.41 12.10 6.33
CA TYR A 40 -3.27 13.22 6.68
C TYR A 40 -2.73 14.01 7.88
N GLU A 41 -2.34 13.36 8.97
CA GLU A 41 -1.79 14.03 10.15
C GLU A 41 -0.43 14.67 9.86
N ALA A 42 0.45 14.01 9.10
CA ALA A 42 1.73 14.58 8.68
C ALA A 42 1.51 15.88 7.89
N LEU A 43 0.68 15.84 6.85
CA LEU A 43 0.38 17.03 6.07
C LEU A 43 -0.34 18.08 6.90
N ARG A 44 -1.24 17.72 7.80
CA ARG A 44 -1.95 18.67 8.67
C ARG A 44 -1.02 19.41 9.62
N ARG A 45 0.01 18.74 10.14
CA ARG A 45 1.00 19.33 11.03
C ARG A 45 2.03 20.17 10.27
N LEU A 46 2.47 19.67 9.11
CA LEU A 46 3.44 20.37 8.27
C LEU A 46 2.82 21.58 7.56
N SER A 47 1.53 21.51 7.22
CA SER A 47 0.79 22.59 6.54
C SER A 47 0.48 23.81 7.41
N MET A 48 0.59 23.70 8.73
CA MET A 48 0.49 24.86 9.63
C MET A 48 1.57 25.92 9.34
N TRP A 49 2.69 25.51 8.73
CA TRP A 49 3.84 26.37 8.46
C TRP A 49 4.07 26.61 6.97
N ARG A 50 3.63 25.68 6.10
CA ARG A 50 3.81 25.76 4.63
C ARG A 50 2.66 25.08 3.90
N GLN A 51 1.98 25.80 3.01
CA GLN A 51 0.85 25.23 2.26
C GLN A 51 1.25 24.06 1.34
N HIS A 52 2.51 24.06 0.86
CA HIS A 52 3.09 22.99 0.04
C HIS A 52 4.19 22.29 0.84
N VAL A 53 4.05 20.97 0.99
CA VAL A 53 4.93 20.13 1.81
C VAL A 53 5.71 19.18 0.91
N GLU A 54 7.03 19.17 1.06
CA GLU A 54 7.93 18.27 0.32
C GLU A 54 7.80 16.82 0.79
N THR A 55 7.98 15.85 -0.11
CA THR A 55 7.97 14.41 0.24
C THR A 55 8.99 14.08 1.33
N SER A 56 10.18 14.70 1.27
CA SER A 56 11.24 14.57 2.26
C SER A 56 10.76 14.92 3.68
N ALA A 57 10.01 16.00 3.83
CA ALA A 57 9.47 16.45 5.10
C ALA A 57 8.38 15.52 5.64
N ILE A 58 7.54 14.95 4.75
CA ILE A 58 6.53 13.96 5.10
C ILE A 58 7.20 12.66 5.59
N LEU A 59 8.21 12.19 4.86
CA LEU A 59 8.99 11.00 5.19
C LEU A 59 9.66 11.15 6.57
N ASP A 60 10.32 12.28 6.80
CA ASP A 60 10.96 12.60 8.07
C ASP A 60 9.97 12.68 9.22
N TYR A 61 8.79 13.27 8.98
CA TYR A 61 7.73 13.31 9.99
C TYR A 61 7.24 11.90 10.32
N ILE A 62 6.96 11.07 9.32
CA ILE A 62 6.44 9.71 9.54
C ILE A 62 7.47 8.85 10.27
N GLY A 63 8.73 8.87 9.83
CA GLY A 63 9.81 8.09 10.46
C GLY A 63 10.13 8.49 11.90
N ARG A 64 9.82 9.73 12.31
CA ARG A 64 10.03 10.20 13.70
C ARG A 64 8.82 9.96 14.61
N ASN A 65 7.62 9.92 14.06
CA ASN A 65 6.37 9.88 14.86
C ASN A 65 5.69 8.52 14.88
N TYR A 66 6.05 7.59 13.99
CA TYR A 66 5.40 6.28 13.87
C TYR A 66 6.43 5.15 13.80
N PRO A 67 6.09 3.95 14.29
CA PRO A 67 6.93 2.75 14.17
C PRO A 67 6.83 2.17 12.75
N VAL A 68 7.40 2.87 11.77
CA VAL A 68 7.47 2.44 10.36
C VAL A 68 8.81 1.78 10.05
N ASN A 69 8.94 1.24 8.84
CA ASN A 69 10.16 0.60 8.37
C ASN A 69 11.39 1.52 8.55
N PRO A 70 12.48 1.06 9.19
CA PRO A 70 13.71 1.84 9.36
C PRO A 70 14.45 2.09 8.04
N ASP A 71 14.22 1.26 7.02
CA ASP A 71 14.82 1.40 5.71
C ASP A 71 14.19 2.56 4.94
N LYS A 72 14.87 3.71 4.95
CA LYS A 72 14.38 4.95 4.34
C LYS A 72 14.02 4.82 2.85
N SER A 73 14.75 4.00 2.09
CA SER A 73 14.51 3.79 0.67
C SER A 73 13.20 3.03 0.42
N GLU A 74 12.94 1.98 1.20
CA GLU A 74 11.69 1.22 1.11
C GLU A 74 10.52 2.06 1.58
N LEU A 75 10.69 2.78 2.70
CA LEU A 75 9.69 3.69 3.23
C LEU A 75 9.33 4.81 2.24
N LEU A 76 10.31 5.32 1.50
CA LEU A 76 10.09 6.35 0.48
C LEU A 76 9.27 5.80 -0.69
N MET A 77 9.58 4.59 -1.18
CA MET A 77 8.77 3.96 -2.24
C MET A 77 7.33 3.72 -1.77
N GLU A 78 7.16 3.18 -0.57
CA GLU A 78 5.85 2.95 0.03
C GLU A 78 5.06 4.27 0.18
N LEU A 79 5.73 5.34 0.63
CA LEU A 79 5.12 6.65 0.81
C LEU A 79 4.67 7.24 -0.53
N LEU A 80 5.49 7.14 -1.59
CA LEU A 80 5.15 7.67 -2.90
C LEU A 80 3.94 6.98 -3.51
N ASP A 81 3.90 5.64 -3.48
CA ASP A 81 2.75 4.87 -3.97
C ASP A 81 1.47 5.26 -3.23
N LYS A 82 1.57 5.39 -1.90
CA LYS A 82 0.43 5.77 -1.06
C LYS A 82 0.02 7.22 -1.24
N LEU A 83 0.94 8.14 -1.55
CA LEU A 83 0.61 9.52 -1.87
C LEU A 83 -0.16 9.62 -3.19
N VAL A 84 0.22 8.85 -4.22
CA VAL A 84 -0.51 8.78 -5.49
C VAL A 84 -1.95 8.31 -5.25
N ILE A 85 -2.14 7.26 -4.45
CA ILE A 85 -3.48 6.75 -4.11
C ILE A 85 -4.25 7.77 -3.28
N ALA A 86 -3.59 8.47 -2.36
CA ALA A 86 -4.20 9.55 -1.59
C ALA A 86 -4.66 10.71 -2.49
N VAL A 87 -3.99 10.96 -3.62
CA VAL A 87 -4.46 11.91 -4.65
C VAL A 87 -5.71 11.40 -5.35
N ILE A 88 -5.74 10.14 -5.77
CA ILE A 88 -6.90 9.54 -6.45
C ILE A 88 -8.16 9.59 -5.56
N VAL A 89 -8.01 9.35 -4.26
CA VAL A 89 -9.12 9.39 -3.29
C VAL A 89 -9.48 10.83 -2.88
N GLY A 90 -8.72 11.82 -3.33
CA GLY A 90 -8.97 13.24 -3.03
C GLY A 90 -8.59 13.65 -1.62
N ILE A 91 -7.70 12.89 -0.96
CA ILE A 91 -7.17 13.24 0.36
C ILE A 91 -6.08 14.31 0.23
N VAL A 92 -5.20 14.11 -0.75
CA VAL A 92 -4.03 14.95 -1.03
C VAL A 92 -4.16 15.52 -2.43
N CYS A 93 -3.54 16.66 -2.67
CA CYS A 93 -3.36 17.21 -4.00
C CYS A 93 -1.86 17.37 -4.27
N GLN A 94 -1.43 17.02 -5.48
CA GLN A 94 -0.07 17.22 -5.93
C GLN A 94 0.04 18.59 -6.59
N SER A 95 0.99 19.42 -6.14
CA SER A 95 1.27 20.72 -6.77
C SER A 95 2.45 20.66 -7.73
N SER A 96 3.42 19.81 -7.44
CA SER A 96 4.65 19.61 -8.22
C SER A 96 5.12 18.18 -8.03
N THR A 97 6.17 17.77 -8.74
CA THR A 97 6.71 16.41 -8.70
C THR A 97 6.98 15.91 -7.28
N ASP A 98 7.43 16.79 -6.38
CA ASP A 98 7.81 16.43 -5.00
C ASP A 98 7.03 17.18 -3.90
N THR A 99 6.00 17.96 -4.27
CA THR A 99 5.28 18.79 -3.30
C THR A 99 3.80 18.47 -3.27
N TRP A 100 3.29 18.32 -2.04
CA TRP A 100 1.95 17.83 -1.73
C TRP A 100 1.25 18.78 -0.77
N TYR A 101 -0.07 18.85 -0.85
CA TYR A 101 -0.89 19.63 0.06
C TYR A 101 -2.21 18.92 0.35
N LEU A 102 -2.84 19.21 1.49
CA LEU A 102 -4.15 18.67 1.81
C LEU A 102 -5.21 19.25 0.87
N SER A 103 -6.15 18.43 0.44
CA SER A 103 -7.29 18.93 -0.32
C SER A 103 -8.09 19.93 0.53
N CYS A 104 -8.48 21.06 -0.04
CA CYS A 104 -9.18 22.14 0.70
C CYS A 104 -10.49 21.66 1.37
N ALA A 105 -11.08 20.56 0.86
CA ALA A 105 -12.26 19.93 1.45
C ALA A 105 -11.97 19.24 2.80
N LEU A 106 -10.77 18.70 2.97
CA LEU A 106 -10.32 18.03 4.20
C LEU A 106 -9.54 18.95 5.14
N GLU A 107 -8.98 20.05 4.66
CA GLU A 107 -8.43 21.08 5.55
C GLU A 107 -9.51 21.62 6.51
N ARG A 108 -10.76 21.73 6.04
CA ARG A 108 -11.92 22.16 6.84
C ARG A 108 -12.64 21.02 7.55
N ARG A 109 -12.40 19.75 7.21
CA ARG A 109 -13.15 18.58 7.70
C ARG A 109 -12.20 17.42 8.02
N LYS A 110 -12.38 16.79 9.19
CA LYS A 110 -11.61 15.57 9.52
C LYS A 110 -11.81 14.47 8.47
N ILE A 111 -10.77 13.66 8.27
CA ILE A 111 -10.83 12.47 7.44
C ILE A 111 -11.99 11.57 7.89
N LYS A 112 -12.91 11.25 6.97
CA LYS A 112 -14.02 10.33 7.25
C LYS A 112 -13.59 8.90 6.99
N LYS A 113 -14.21 7.96 7.71
CA LYS A 113 -14.02 6.51 7.51
C LYS A 113 -14.19 6.09 6.04
N THR A 114 -15.06 6.76 5.29
CA THR A 114 -15.26 6.52 3.84
C THR A 114 -13.99 6.74 3.01
N HIS A 115 -13.18 7.76 3.32
CA HIS A 115 -11.93 8.02 2.60
C HIS A 115 -10.88 6.95 2.92
N VAL A 116 -10.84 6.49 4.18
CA VAL A 116 -9.95 5.39 4.59
C VAL A 116 -10.33 4.08 3.88
N THR A 117 -11.62 3.76 3.82
CA THR A 117 -12.08 2.56 3.10
C THR A 117 -11.83 2.67 1.59
N LEU A 118 -12.08 3.82 0.98
CA LEU A 118 -11.79 4.04 -0.44
C LEU A 118 -10.29 3.97 -0.73
N PHE A 119 -9.45 4.52 0.16
CA PHE A 119 -8.00 4.42 0.08
C PHE A 119 -7.54 2.97 0.01
N TRP A 120 -7.95 2.14 0.98
CA TRP A 120 -7.55 0.74 0.99
C TRP A 120 -8.11 -0.06 -0.17
N LYS A 121 -9.32 0.28 -0.65
CA LYS A 121 -9.91 -0.34 -1.84
C LYS A 121 -9.11 -0.02 -3.09
N VAL A 122 -8.78 1.25 -3.33
CA VAL A 122 -7.96 1.65 -4.48
C VAL A 122 -6.58 1.03 -4.36
N TYR A 123 -5.98 1.06 -3.16
CA TYR A 123 -4.68 0.44 -2.88
C TYR A 123 -4.65 -1.05 -3.23
N SER A 124 -5.67 -1.82 -2.84
CA SER A 124 -5.77 -3.24 -3.21
C SER A 124 -6.01 -3.48 -4.69
N ASP A 125 -6.68 -2.54 -5.37
CA ASP A 125 -7.01 -2.65 -6.79
C ASP A 125 -5.83 -2.25 -7.70
N THR A 126 -5.02 -1.27 -7.29
CA THR A 126 -3.89 -0.72 -8.07
C THR A 126 -2.57 -1.44 -7.83
N LEU A 127 -2.38 -2.01 -6.64
CA LEU A 127 -1.19 -2.77 -6.32
C LEU A 127 -1.53 -4.25 -6.41
N GLN A 128 -1.10 -4.89 -7.51
CA GLN A 128 -0.86 -6.33 -7.42
C GLN A 128 0.07 -6.51 -6.21
N PRO A 129 -0.32 -7.30 -5.20
CA PRO A 129 0.55 -7.51 -4.06
C PRO A 129 1.87 -8.00 -4.64
N ILE A 130 2.98 -7.41 -4.19
CA ILE A 130 4.31 -7.97 -4.40
C ILE A 130 4.34 -9.27 -3.59
N SER A 131 3.61 -10.28 -4.07
CA SER A 131 3.73 -11.65 -3.64
C SER A 131 5.15 -12.01 -3.98
N LYS A 132 5.95 -12.14 -2.92
CA LYS A 132 7.31 -12.69 -2.89
C LYS A 132 7.62 -13.39 -4.20
N ARG A 133 8.38 -12.71 -5.07
CA ARG A 133 9.01 -13.36 -6.21
C ARG A 133 9.95 -14.40 -5.60
N GLN A 134 9.45 -15.62 -5.44
CA GLN A 134 10.28 -16.76 -5.13
C GLN A 134 11.27 -16.83 -6.28
N ASN A 135 12.51 -16.41 -6.02
CA ASN A 135 13.62 -16.71 -6.88
C ASN A 135 13.79 -18.23 -6.85
N THR A 136 13.08 -18.93 -7.74
CA THR A 136 13.54 -20.22 -8.22
C THR A 136 14.77 -19.93 -9.05
N THR A 137 15.92 -19.82 -8.38
CA THR A 137 17.23 -19.98 -8.98
C THR A 137 17.25 -21.37 -9.60
N SER A 138 17.10 -21.43 -10.91
CA SER A 138 17.54 -22.56 -11.72
C SER A 138 18.53 -22.03 -12.74
N GLN A 139 19.70 -22.65 -12.69
CA GLN A 139 20.98 -22.25 -13.26
C GLN A 139 21.03 -22.38 -14.80
N ASN A 140 22.03 -21.69 -15.38
CA ASN A 140 22.84 -22.08 -16.56
C ASN A 140 22.16 -22.09 -17.95
N THR A 141 22.77 -21.72 -19.08
CA THR A 141 24.18 -21.48 -19.48
C THR A 141 24.19 -20.73 -20.84
N ASN A 142 25.22 -19.89 -21.07
CA ASN A 142 25.93 -19.58 -22.33
C ASN A 142 25.18 -19.57 -23.68
N SER A 143 25.24 -18.44 -24.41
CA SER A 143 26.11 -18.33 -25.60
C SER A 143 26.14 -16.93 -26.22
N GLN A 144 27.33 -16.61 -26.72
CA GLN A 144 27.82 -15.36 -27.25
C GLN A 144 27.30 -15.06 -28.67
N ASN A 145 27.33 -13.76 -29.02
CA ASN A 145 27.96 -13.16 -30.22
C ASN A 145 27.11 -12.09 -30.89
N GLY A 146 27.79 -11.01 -31.29
CA GLY A 146 27.20 -9.70 -31.59
C GLY A 146 26.70 -9.50 -33.01
N THR A 147 26.35 -8.26 -33.32
CA THR A 147 26.73 -7.53 -34.56
C THR A 147 26.14 -6.13 -34.53
N LEU A 148 27.04 -5.18 -34.72
CA LEU A 148 26.84 -3.77 -34.99
C LEU A 148 26.10 -3.58 -36.32
N ARG A 149 24.96 -2.86 -36.34
CA ARG A 149 24.44 -2.21 -37.55
C ARG A 149 23.83 -0.85 -37.23
N VAL A 150 24.62 0.16 -37.55
CA VAL A 150 24.20 1.48 -38.03
C VAL A 150 23.15 1.31 -39.13
N PHE A 151 22.06 2.09 -39.09
CA PHE A 151 21.46 2.70 -40.27
C PHE A 151 20.74 4.00 -39.90
N ASP A 152 21.01 4.98 -40.76
CA ASP A 152 20.53 6.35 -40.86
C ASP A 152 19.02 6.56 -40.73
N SER A 153 18.68 7.77 -40.30
CA SER A 153 17.47 8.46 -40.77
C SER A 153 17.79 9.94 -40.92
N GLU A 154 18.13 10.29 -42.16
CA GLU A 154 18.28 11.63 -42.70
C GLU A 154 16.94 12.42 -42.74
N ILE A 155 17.09 13.75 -42.76
CA ILE A 155 16.20 14.78 -43.36
C ILE A 155 14.92 15.14 -42.57
N LEU A 156 14.94 16.31 -41.90
CA LEU A 156 14.57 17.61 -42.52
C LEU A 156 15.06 18.80 -41.67
#